data_AF-A0A816WJI6-F1
#
_entry.id   AF-A0A816WJI6-F1
#
_cell.length_a   1.000
_cell.length_b   1.000
_cell.length_c   1.000
_cell.angle_alpha   90.00
_cell.angle_beta   90.00
_cell.angle_gamma   90.00
#
_symmetry.space_group_name_H-M   'P 1'
#
loop_
_entity.id
_entity.type
_entity.pdbx_description
1 polymer ?
#
loop_
_entity_poly.entity_id
_entity_poly.type
_entity_poly.pdbx_seq_one_letter_code
_entity_poly.pdbx_strand_id
1 'polypeptide(L)'
;ESLRTARASPRRCFILILTDGQPTVSPPGGENMALRSYFEVHAGFTCSVSTFGFGYQLKSKMLLDVAREGKGTFAFIPDAKIVGTCFVNFVANACTNLALDAEVHLEPQNGAIFPPVLHSSFQRVPWGLVFDLEPLHFGSYRDLIVPMKIPVDVHDHQHPFLKVTVQWNSENNNHKESLIGSDFVVTADALAVSARMSSVHSLEQVIDKCDAIDPAGPKILKTLIGQLIGLEATAKDALDPGLQVYGGVLSSELVHSGGEIFKGLPLKKYSDRDANSNNNNSDNNAMAAAVADNYYAGNSGGCFSGECVVQCKEQDEMVREKQLSQVRSGDCLQVVDAAGHVGFSPVLCLAEFQGRFDLLVLPFSRLALTPTHLLRIQGSFVRPCDMPFPMNDDLAAHHTEMPSSLIVDRVFNVVLQHSHALLCMNGMEAVTLGHGFMQAFHPFYSTKQVLTTLEQRPGWKEGHIIVAPHHPLRNQLEY
;
A
#
# COMPACT_ATOMS: atom_id res chain seq x y z
N GLU A 1 27.63 6.46 19.77
CA GLU A 1 28.55 6.00 20.84
C GLU A 1 27.85 5.28 21.97
N SER A 2 26.76 5.82 22.55
CA SER A 2 26.03 5.18 23.66
C SER A 2 25.59 3.74 23.37
N LEU A 3 25.12 3.44 22.15
CA LEU A 3 24.76 2.08 21.74
C LEU A 3 25.97 1.14 21.58
N ARG A 4 27.15 1.69 21.28
CA ARG A 4 28.39 0.93 21.07
C ARG A 4 29.09 0.60 22.38
N THR A 5 29.01 1.48 23.38
CA THR A 5 29.70 1.35 24.67
C THR A 5 28.84 0.73 25.77
N ALA A 6 27.52 0.64 25.57
CA ALA A 6 26.60 -0.04 26.49
C ALA A 6 26.81 -1.56 26.49
N ARG A 7 27.80 -2.03 27.27
CA ARG A 7 27.96 -3.44 27.63
C ARG A 7 26.95 -3.83 28.72
N ALA A 8 25.81 -4.41 28.34
CA ALA A 8 25.06 -5.38 29.14
C ALA A 8 23.85 -5.91 28.36
N SER A 9 23.87 -7.20 28.02
CA SER A 9 22.85 -7.96 27.27
C SER A 9 22.99 -7.85 25.74
N PRO A 10 22.95 -8.99 25.01
CA PRO A 10 22.75 -8.97 23.57
C PRO A 10 21.32 -8.45 23.36
N ARG A 11 21.20 -7.22 22.90
CA ARG A 11 19.91 -6.63 22.55
C ARG A 11 20.07 -5.99 21.19
N ARG A 12 19.09 -6.22 20.34
CA ARG A 12 19.01 -5.56 19.03
C ARG A 12 19.04 -4.04 19.20
N CYS A 13 19.96 -3.41 18.50
CA CYS A 13 20.11 -1.97 18.49
C CYS A 13 19.43 -1.40 17.24
N PHE A 14 18.53 -0.44 17.44
CA PHE A 14 17.86 0.29 16.35
C PHE A 14 18.20 1.78 16.48
N ILE A 15 18.57 2.39 15.36
CA ILE A 15 18.76 3.82 15.21
C ILE A 15 17.67 4.32 14.26
N LEU A 16 16.87 5.27 14.73
CA LEU A 16 15.87 5.93 13.91
C LEU A 16 16.34 7.35 13.63
N ILE A 17 16.46 7.70 12.35
CA ILE A 17 16.79 9.04 11.89
C ILE A 17 15.50 9.69 11.42
N LEU A 18 15.08 10.76 12.09
CA LEU A 18 13.88 11.51 11.78
C LEU A 18 14.29 12.87 11.21
N THR A 19 13.81 13.24 10.02
CA THR A 19 14.13 14.54 9.40
C THR A 19 12.97 15.05 8.56
N ASP A 20 12.73 16.35 8.60
CA ASP A 20 11.76 17.08 7.76
C ASP A 20 12.42 17.89 6.64
N GLY A 21 13.75 17.77 6.50
CA GLY A 21 14.53 18.58 5.58
C GLY A 21 15.77 17.88 5.01
N GLN A 22 16.58 18.69 4.33
CA GLN A 22 17.84 18.26 3.71
C GLN A 22 19.04 18.59 4.60
N PRO A 23 20.15 17.84 4.50
CA PRO A 23 21.39 18.18 5.20
C PRO A 23 21.88 19.58 4.81
N THR A 24 22.15 20.42 5.80
CA THR A 24 22.78 21.73 5.59
C THR A 24 24.27 21.58 5.25
N VAL A 25 24.91 20.53 5.78
CA VAL A 25 26.31 20.18 5.54
C VAL A 25 26.37 18.67 5.33
N SER A 26 26.99 18.24 4.23
CA SER A 26 27.21 16.83 3.90
C SER A 26 28.69 16.46 4.09
N PRO A 27 28.99 15.23 4.55
CA PRO A 27 30.37 14.78 4.70
C PRO A 27 31.06 14.58 3.34
N PRO A 28 32.41 14.61 3.28
CA PRO A 28 33.14 14.25 2.07
C PRO A 28 32.76 12.83 1.62
N GLY A 29 32.31 12.68 0.38
CA GLY A 29 31.86 11.39 -0.17
C GLY A 29 30.40 11.01 0.11
N GLY A 30 29.64 11.83 0.86
CA GLY A 30 28.22 11.64 1.11
C GLY A 30 27.90 10.78 2.34
N GLU A 31 26.63 10.82 2.76
CA GLU A 31 26.12 10.26 4.01
C GLU A 31 26.26 8.72 4.06
N ASN A 32 26.00 8.04 2.94
CA ASN A 32 26.17 6.59 2.82
C ASN A 32 27.64 6.17 3.07
N MET A 33 28.61 6.84 2.42
CA MET A 33 30.03 6.51 2.55
C MET A 33 30.52 6.74 3.98
N ALA A 34 30.06 7.80 4.63
CA ALA A 34 30.38 8.09 6.02
C ALA A 34 29.83 7.00 6.96
N LEU A 35 28.59 6.53 6.73
CA LEU A 35 27.99 5.46 7.50
C LEU A 35 28.72 4.12 7.29
N ARG A 36 29.05 3.78 6.06
CA ARG A 36 29.84 2.59 5.73
C ARG A 36 31.19 2.59 6.44
N SER A 37 31.92 3.70 6.32
CA SER A 37 33.23 3.88 6.98
C SER A 37 33.11 3.72 8.49
N TYR A 38 32.01 4.17 9.09
CA TYR A 38 31.76 3.99 10.51
C TYR A 38 31.60 2.52 10.89
N PHE A 39 30.83 1.73 10.13
CA PHE A 39 30.67 0.29 10.37
C PHE A 39 31.96 -0.49 10.14
N GLU A 40 32.76 -0.13 9.14
CA GLU A 40 34.06 -0.76 8.87
C GLU A 40 35.04 -0.58 10.04
N VAL A 41 35.14 0.65 10.58
CA VAL A 41 36.00 0.95 11.75
C VAL A 41 35.49 0.25 13.01
N HIS A 42 34.19 -0.03 13.09
CA HIS A 42 33.54 -0.64 14.25
C HIS A 42 32.87 -1.98 13.91
N ALA A 43 33.59 -2.88 13.25
CA ALA A 43 33.04 -4.15 12.74
C ALA A 43 32.35 -5.05 13.80
N GLY A 44 32.63 -4.86 15.10
CA GLY A 44 31.95 -5.56 16.19
C GLY A 44 30.64 -4.92 16.67
N PHE A 45 30.21 -3.81 16.06
CA PHE A 45 28.98 -3.10 16.40
C PHE A 45 27.94 -3.31 15.29
N THR A 46 26.83 -3.96 15.66
CA THR A 46 25.70 -4.20 14.75
C THR A 46 24.47 -3.43 15.23
N CYS A 47 23.86 -2.69 14.32
CA CYS A 47 22.58 -2.03 14.55
C CYS A 47 21.82 -1.87 13.23
N SER A 48 20.49 -1.81 13.30
CA SER A 48 19.67 -1.38 12.18
C SER A 48 19.53 0.14 12.20
N VAL A 49 19.72 0.80 11.06
CA VAL A 49 19.51 2.25 10.89
C VAL A 49 18.34 2.48 9.94
N SER A 50 17.23 2.99 10.47
CA SER A 50 16.04 3.33 9.69
C SER A 50 15.90 4.84 9.56
N THR A 51 15.42 5.31 8.41
CA THR A 51 15.24 6.73 8.11
C THR A 51 13.76 7.06 7.91
N PHE A 52 13.30 8.15 8.50
CA PHE A 52 11.92 8.63 8.46
C PHE A 52 11.94 10.08 7.99
N GLY A 53 11.49 10.29 6.76
CA GLY A 53 11.46 11.60 6.12
C GLY A 53 10.07 12.22 6.21
N PHE A 54 9.95 13.42 6.78
CA PHE A 54 8.68 14.14 6.91
C PHE A 54 8.54 15.25 5.85
N GLY A 55 7.38 15.35 5.23
CA GLY A 55 7.10 16.37 4.21
C GLY A 55 7.91 16.17 2.93
N TYR A 56 7.90 17.18 2.06
CA TYR A 56 8.34 17.03 0.66
C TYR A 56 9.74 17.57 0.38
N GLN A 57 10.35 18.33 1.30
CA GLN A 57 11.65 18.96 1.10
C GLN A 57 12.80 18.04 1.52
N LEU A 58 12.86 16.84 0.95
CA LEU A 58 13.77 15.78 1.36
C LEU A 58 14.67 15.29 0.23
N LYS A 59 15.83 14.75 0.60
CA LYS A 59 16.65 13.93 -0.31
C LYS A 59 16.30 12.45 -0.11
N SER A 60 15.13 12.01 -0.60
CA SER A 60 14.61 10.65 -0.35
C SER A 60 15.55 9.53 -0.82
N LYS A 61 16.23 9.71 -1.96
CA LYS A 61 17.25 8.75 -2.44
C LYS A 61 18.39 8.59 -1.43
N MET A 62 18.89 9.70 -0.87
CA MET A 62 19.95 9.68 0.14
C MET A 62 19.48 8.99 1.43
N LEU A 63 18.26 9.27 1.89
CA LEU A 63 17.68 8.61 3.07
C LEU A 63 17.50 7.11 2.87
N LEU A 64 17.08 6.70 1.67
CA LEU A 64 17.01 5.30 1.27
C LEU A 64 18.39 4.64 1.25
N ASP A 65 19.39 5.29 0.66
CA ASP A 65 20.75 4.76 0.58
C ASP A 65 21.41 4.64 1.97
N VAL A 66 21.08 5.55 2.91
CA VAL A 66 21.50 5.47 4.32
C VAL A 66 20.81 4.31 5.05
N ALA A 67 19.49 4.14 4.85
CA ALA A 67 18.76 3.04 5.48
C ALA A 67 19.24 1.68 4.98
N ARG A 68 19.49 1.55 3.67
CA ARG A 68 20.05 0.33 3.07
C ARG A 68 21.42 -0.02 3.64
N GLU A 69 22.31 0.96 3.73
CA GLU A 69 23.64 0.75 4.32
C GLU A 69 23.56 0.29 5.78
N GLY A 70 22.60 0.83 6.54
CA GLY A 70 22.35 0.43 7.91
C GLY A 70 21.42 -0.77 8.08
N LYS A 71 21.10 -1.52 7.02
CA LYS A 71 20.18 -2.68 7.06
C LYS A 71 18.87 -2.36 7.80
N GLY A 72 18.31 -1.19 7.53
CA GLY A 72 17.04 -0.73 8.07
C GLY A 72 16.08 -0.31 6.97
N THR A 73 15.02 0.40 7.37
CA THR A 73 13.93 0.76 6.48
C THR A 73 13.86 2.26 6.28
N PHE A 74 13.52 2.70 5.08
CA PHE A 74 13.17 4.09 4.79
C PHE A 74 11.66 4.26 4.72
N ALA A 75 11.11 5.20 5.47
CA ALA A 75 9.72 5.61 5.39
C ALA A 75 9.62 7.07 4.95
N PHE A 76 8.92 7.32 3.85
CA PHE A 76 8.52 8.65 3.42
C PHE A 76 7.16 8.98 4.03
N ILE A 77 7.08 10.07 4.78
CA ILE A 77 5.91 10.53 5.52
C ILE A 77 5.50 11.92 5.00
N PRO A 78 4.67 11.98 3.95
CA PRO A 78 4.24 13.26 3.38
C PRO A 78 3.36 14.06 4.34
N ASP A 79 2.64 13.38 5.24
CA ASP A 79 1.69 13.98 6.14
C ASP A 79 1.57 13.24 7.48
N ALA A 80 1.02 13.92 8.49
CA ALA A 80 0.93 13.41 9.86
C ALA A 80 0.06 12.14 9.99
N LYS A 81 -0.82 11.82 9.04
CA LYS A 81 -1.79 10.73 9.14
C LYS A 81 -1.12 9.37 9.02
N ILE A 82 -0.06 9.26 8.22
CA ILE A 82 0.65 7.99 8.05
C ILE A 82 1.80 7.81 9.05
N VAL A 83 2.08 8.81 9.90
CA VAL A 83 3.09 8.71 10.97
C VAL A 83 2.81 7.50 11.84
N GLY A 84 1.58 7.36 12.34
CA GLY A 84 1.19 6.22 13.18
C GLY A 84 1.45 4.89 12.49
N THR A 85 0.98 4.75 11.25
CA THR A 85 1.20 3.56 10.43
C THR A 85 2.68 3.24 10.25
N CYS A 86 3.52 4.22 9.90
CA CYS A 86 4.95 4.04 9.71
C CYS A 86 5.66 3.57 10.99
N PHE A 87 5.37 4.19 12.13
CA PHE A 87 6.02 3.82 13.40
C PHE A 87 5.50 2.50 13.97
N VAL A 88 4.20 2.21 13.84
CA VAL A 88 3.62 0.93 14.26
C VAL A 88 4.21 -0.23 13.44
N ASN A 89 4.29 -0.06 12.12
CA ASN A 89 4.92 -1.04 11.23
C ASN A 89 6.41 -1.22 11.55
N PHE A 90 7.14 -0.12 11.78
CA PHE A 90 8.54 -0.19 12.20
C PHE A 90 8.71 -0.97 13.51
N VAL A 91 7.90 -0.69 14.53
CA VAL A 91 7.97 -1.38 15.83
C VAL A 91 7.63 -2.86 15.68
N ALA A 92 6.61 -3.20 14.90
CA ALA A 92 6.27 -4.59 14.62
C ALA A 92 7.46 -5.33 13.99
N ASN A 93 8.13 -4.73 13.00
CA ASN A 93 9.33 -5.30 12.40
C ASN A 93 10.50 -5.39 13.37
N ALA A 94 10.75 -4.35 14.17
CA ALA A 94 11.82 -4.37 15.17
C ALA A 94 11.62 -5.52 16.18
N CYS A 95 10.37 -5.81 16.54
CA CYS A 95 10.01 -6.92 17.42
C CYS A 95 10.18 -8.30 16.74
N THR A 96 9.91 -8.41 15.44
CA THR A 96 10.01 -9.69 14.70
C THR A 96 11.38 -9.94 14.07
N ASN A 97 12.28 -8.96 14.02
CA ASN A 97 13.58 -9.08 13.34
C ASN A 97 14.49 -10.14 13.97
N LEU A 98 14.55 -11.36 13.43
CA LEU A 98 15.38 -12.47 13.92
C LEU A 98 16.89 -12.19 13.81
N ALA A 99 17.34 -11.72 12.65
CA ALA A 99 18.75 -11.48 12.33
C ALA A 99 18.90 -10.31 11.35
N LEU A 100 19.99 -9.55 11.47
CA LEU A 100 20.30 -8.43 10.56
C LEU A 100 21.11 -8.88 9.34
N ASP A 101 21.76 -10.01 9.44
CA ASP A 101 22.66 -10.59 8.45
C ASP A 101 22.29 -12.06 8.23
N ALA A 102 21.43 -12.28 7.25
CA ALA A 102 21.11 -13.61 6.75
C ALA A 102 21.61 -13.75 5.31
N GLU A 103 22.20 -14.89 5.00
CA GLU A 103 22.69 -15.23 3.67
C GLU A 103 22.10 -16.57 3.23
N VAL A 104 21.82 -16.68 1.94
CA VAL A 104 21.46 -17.94 1.28
C VAL A 104 22.59 -18.37 0.39
N HIS A 105 23.11 -19.55 0.69
CA HIS A 105 24.20 -20.22 -0.02
C HIS A 105 23.59 -21.30 -0.91
N LEU A 106 23.85 -21.22 -2.20
CA LEU A 106 23.28 -22.09 -3.22
C LEU A 106 24.41 -22.90 -3.87
N GLU A 107 24.48 -24.18 -3.55
CA GLU A 107 25.50 -25.11 -4.02
C GLU A 107 24.88 -26.05 -5.07
N PRO A 108 25.25 -25.95 -6.35
CA PRO A 108 24.72 -26.84 -7.37
C PRO A 108 25.32 -28.24 -7.20
N GLN A 109 24.53 -29.27 -7.45
CA GLN A 109 24.89 -30.67 -7.24
C GLN A 109 24.76 -31.48 -8.54
N ASN A 110 25.49 -32.60 -8.61
CA ASN A 110 25.36 -33.61 -9.67
C ASN A 110 25.39 -33.06 -11.11
N GLY A 111 26.25 -32.08 -11.39
CA GLY A 111 26.41 -31.50 -12.73
C GLY A 111 25.37 -30.44 -13.11
N ALA A 112 24.47 -30.07 -12.20
CA ALA A 112 23.66 -28.88 -12.37
C ALA A 112 24.53 -27.61 -12.31
N ILE A 113 24.12 -26.56 -13.02
CA ILE A 113 24.89 -25.33 -13.15
C ILE A 113 23.99 -24.10 -13.14
N PHE A 114 24.50 -23.03 -12.54
CA PHE A 114 23.91 -21.70 -12.70
C PHE A 114 24.36 -21.07 -14.03
N PRO A 115 23.49 -20.31 -14.72
CA PRO A 115 23.86 -19.59 -15.91
C PRO A 115 25.01 -18.59 -15.64
N PRO A 116 25.75 -18.19 -16.69
CA PRO A 116 26.89 -17.29 -16.55
C PRO A 116 26.47 -15.86 -16.18
N VAL A 117 25.27 -15.45 -16.59
CA VAL A 117 24.71 -14.13 -16.28
C VAL A 117 23.56 -14.29 -15.30
N LEU A 118 23.65 -13.57 -14.20
CA LEU A 118 22.68 -13.50 -13.12
C LEU A 118 22.51 -12.04 -12.70
N HIS A 119 21.42 -11.74 -12.00
CA HIS A 119 21.19 -10.41 -11.45
C HIS A 119 22.32 -10.03 -10.46
N SER A 120 22.67 -8.75 -10.40
CA SER A 120 23.81 -8.21 -9.64
C SER A 120 23.77 -8.49 -8.14
N SER A 121 22.59 -8.79 -7.60
CA SER A 121 22.38 -9.17 -6.19
C SER A 121 22.97 -10.53 -5.81
N PHE A 122 23.30 -11.39 -6.78
CA PHE A 122 23.92 -12.68 -6.50
C PHE A 122 25.44 -12.58 -6.58
N GLN A 123 26.11 -12.89 -5.48
CA GLN A 123 27.56 -13.01 -5.46
C GLN A 123 27.98 -14.42 -5.90
N ARG A 124 28.75 -14.50 -6.99
CA ARG A 124 29.28 -15.79 -7.47
C ARG A 124 30.53 -16.16 -6.70
N VAL A 125 30.56 -17.40 -6.20
CA VAL A 125 31.67 -17.99 -5.46
C VAL A 125 32.12 -19.29 -6.14
N PRO A 126 33.36 -19.79 -5.91
CA PRO A 126 33.87 -20.96 -6.63
C PRO A 126 33.00 -22.22 -6.54
N TRP A 127 32.27 -22.37 -5.44
CA TRP A 127 31.42 -23.53 -5.15
C TRP A 127 29.93 -23.28 -5.47
N GLY A 128 29.50 -22.08 -5.87
CA GLY A 128 28.08 -21.77 -6.03
C GLY A 128 27.72 -20.29 -6.09
N LEU A 129 26.60 -19.92 -5.47
CA LEU A 129 26.13 -18.54 -5.34
C LEU A 129 25.83 -18.21 -3.88
N VAL A 130 26.02 -16.94 -3.53
CA VAL A 130 25.59 -16.36 -2.26
C VAL A 130 24.64 -15.21 -2.54
N PHE A 131 23.54 -15.15 -1.81
CA PHE A 131 22.57 -14.07 -1.84
C PHE A 131 22.40 -13.50 -0.42
N ASP A 132 22.58 -12.20 -0.24
CA ASP A 132 22.28 -11.52 1.02
C ASP A 132 20.75 -11.38 1.13
N LEU A 133 20.15 -12.09 2.10
CA LEU A 133 18.71 -12.04 2.38
C LEU A 133 18.29 -10.75 3.10
N GLU A 134 19.26 -9.94 3.51
CA GLU A 134 19.05 -8.77 4.37
C GLU A 134 18.41 -9.20 5.72
N PRO A 135 17.79 -8.30 6.51
CA PRO A 135 17.17 -8.70 7.76
C PRO A 135 16.05 -9.75 7.60
N LEU A 136 16.14 -10.80 8.43
CA LEU A 136 15.20 -11.91 8.49
C LEU A 136 14.20 -11.67 9.62
N HIS A 137 12.89 -11.81 9.37
CA HIS A 137 11.85 -11.56 10.37
C HIS A 137 11.05 -12.84 10.69
N PHE A 138 10.72 -13.04 11.95
CA PHE A 138 9.86 -14.15 12.40
C PHE A 138 8.48 -14.08 11.77
N GLY A 139 8.01 -15.21 11.23
CA GLY A 139 6.69 -15.34 10.62
C GLY A 139 6.58 -14.71 9.23
N SER A 140 7.64 -14.11 8.70
CA SER A 140 7.74 -13.69 7.30
C SER A 140 8.28 -14.82 6.42
N TYR A 141 7.86 -14.85 5.15
CA TYR A 141 8.47 -15.70 4.13
C TYR A 141 9.05 -14.82 3.02
N ARG A 142 10.11 -15.30 2.37
CA ARG A 142 10.74 -14.65 1.22
C ARG A 142 10.91 -15.69 0.12
N ASP A 143 10.51 -15.32 -1.10
CA ASP A 143 10.69 -16.17 -2.26
C ASP A 143 11.96 -15.74 -3.01
N LEU A 144 12.95 -16.64 -3.06
CA LEU A 144 14.18 -16.44 -3.80
C LEU A 144 14.11 -17.23 -5.12
N ILE A 145 14.26 -16.50 -6.22
CA ILE A 145 14.15 -17.07 -7.57
C ILE A 145 15.54 -17.13 -8.20
N VAL A 146 15.94 -18.33 -8.63
CA VAL A 146 17.28 -18.57 -9.17
C VAL A 146 17.17 -19.38 -10.46
N PRO A 147 17.60 -18.84 -11.61
CA PRO A 147 17.65 -19.63 -12.84
C PRO A 147 18.77 -20.67 -12.75
N MET A 148 18.51 -21.89 -13.19
CA MET A 148 19.43 -23.02 -13.10
C MET A 148 19.24 -23.97 -14.29
N LYS A 149 20.32 -24.60 -14.74
CA LYS A 149 20.27 -25.71 -15.71
C LYS A 149 20.53 -27.00 -14.96
N ILE A 150 19.59 -27.93 -15.07
CA ILE A 150 19.64 -29.22 -14.37
C ILE A 150 19.72 -30.32 -15.44
N PRO A 151 20.68 -31.27 -15.34
CA PRO A 151 20.75 -32.40 -16.26
C PRO A 151 19.48 -33.25 -16.20
N VAL A 152 19.14 -33.90 -17.31
CA VAL A 152 17.89 -34.67 -17.45
C VAL A 152 17.80 -35.79 -16.40
N ASP A 153 18.94 -36.32 -15.99
CA ASP A 153 19.09 -37.50 -15.14
C ASP A 153 19.11 -37.16 -13.62
N VAL A 154 19.01 -35.88 -13.25
CA VAL A 154 19.25 -35.38 -11.88
C VAL A 154 17.96 -34.80 -11.31
N HIS A 155 17.08 -35.67 -10.83
CA HIS A 155 15.73 -35.31 -10.39
C HIS A 155 15.12 -36.24 -9.35
N ASP A 156 15.95 -36.96 -8.59
CA ASP A 156 15.49 -37.85 -7.52
C ASP A 156 16.31 -37.67 -6.24
N HIS A 157 15.85 -38.27 -5.14
CA HIS A 157 16.54 -38.16 -3.84
C HIS A 157 17.96 -38.76 -3.84
N GLN A 158 18.31 -39.60 -4.81
CA GLN A 158 19.65 -40.16 -4.96
C GLN A 158 20.57 -39.22 -5.75
N HIS A 159 19.99 -38.39 -6.62
CA HIS A 159 20.65 -37.43 -7.49
C HIS A 159 20.04 -36.03 -7.33
N PRO A 160 20.26 -35.36 -6.17
CA PRO A 160 19.77 -34.00 -5.97
C PRO A 160 20.48 -32.99 -6.87
N PHE A 161 19.80 -31.89 -7.22
CA PHE A 161 20.35 -30.87 -8.12
C PHE A 161 20.85 -29.63 -7.38
N LEU A 162 20.36 -29.34 -6.18
CA LEU A 162 20.71 -28.13 -5.44
C LEU A 162 20.78 -28.41 -3.95
N LYS A 163 21.80 -27.87 -3.29
CA LYS A 163 21.84 -27.76 -1.83
C LYS A 163 21.72 -26.29 -1.48
N VAL A 164 20.66 -25.97 -0.74
CA VAL A 164 20.37 -24.61 -0.25
C VAL A 164 20.75 -24.56 1.21
N THR A 165 21.52 -23.55 1.61
CA THR A 165 21.86 -23.34 3.00
C THR A 165 21.56 -21.91 3.41
N VAL A 166 20.73 -21.74 4.42
CA VAL A 166 20.50 -20.44 5.06
C VAL A 166 21.46 -20.32 6.23
N GLN A 167 22.23 -19.25 6.26
CA GLN A 167 23.10 -18.90 7.38
C GLN A 167 22.64 -17.56 7.94
N TRP A 168 22.54 -17.46 9.26
CA TRP A 168 22.26 -16.18 9.91
C TRP A 168 22.94 -16.13 11.26
N ASN A 169 23.26 -14.91 11.71
CA ASN A 169 23.77 -14.72 13.05
C ASN A 169 22.62 -14.31 13.97
N SER A 170 22.44 -15.09 15.04
CA SER A 170 21.61 -14.69 16.17
C SER A 170 22.51 -14.12 17.27
N GLU A 171 21.90 -13.44 18.23
CA GLU A 171 22.50 -12.68 19.32
C GLU A 171 23.71 -13.33 20.02
N ASN A 172 23.85 -14.66 20.01
CA ASN A 172 25.02 -15.37 20.54
C ASN A 172 25.54 -16.55 19.69
N ASN A 173 24.91 -16.87 18.56
CA ASN A 173 25.21 -18.09 17.80
C ASN A 173 25.09 -17.85 16.30
N ASN A 174 26.00 -18.47 15.55
CA ASN A 174 25.86 -18.59 14.11
C ASN A 174 25.00 -19.81 13.83
N HIS A 175 23.88 -19.59 13.17
CA HIS A 175 22.95 -20.64 12.77
C HIS A 175 23.15 -20.96 11.30
N LYS A 176 23.00 -22.24 10.98
CA LYS A 176 23.10 -22.74 9.61
C LYS A 176 22.12 -23.90 9.45
N GLU A 177 21.26 -23.78 8.46
CA GLU A 177 20.29 -24.82 8.11
C GLU A 177 20.36 -25.11 6.62
N SER A 178 20.42 -26.40 6.27
CA SER A 178 20.59 -26.84 4.89
C SER A 178 19.44 -27.75 4.46
N LEU A 179 18.94 -27.51 3.25
CA LEU A 179 17.97 -28.34 2.57
C LEU A 179 18.53 -28.78 1.22
N ILE A 180 18.04 -29.92 0.74
CA ILE A 180 18.44 -30.52 -0.53
C ILE A 180 17.22 -30.50 -1.45
N GLY A 181 17.39 -29.86 -2.61
CA GLY A 181 16.43 -29.88 -3.71
C GLY A 181 16.68 -31.09 -4.62
N SER A 182 15.76 -32.04 -4.59
CA SER A 182 15.72 -33.21 -5.48
C SER A 182 14.49 -33.24 -6.37
N ASP A 183 13.40 -32.59 -5.93
CA ASP A 183 12.08 -32.77 -6.54
C ASP A 183 11.69 -31.58 -7.43
N PHE A 184 10.91 -31.86 -8.46
CA PHE A 184 10.39 -30.86 -9.39
C PHE A 184 8.89 -30.71 -9.24
N VAL A 185 8.45 -29.49 -8.91
CA VAL A 185 7.05 -29.09 -9.04
C VAL A 185 7.01 -27.89 -9.99
N VAL A 186 6.43 -28.09 -11.17
CA VAL A 186 6.19 -27.00 -12.11
C VAL A 186 4.93 -26.27 -11.66
N THR A 187 5.08 -25.04 -11.19
CA THR A 187 3.96 -24.16 -10.83
C THR A 187 3.75 -23.09 -11.89
N ALA A 188 2.52 -22.59 -12.00
CA ALA A 188 2.20 -21.45 -12.86
C ALA A 188 3.03 -20.21 -12.47
N ASP A 189 3.25 -20.01 -11.17
CA ASP A 189 4.07 -18.93 -10.63
C ASP A 189 5.52 -19.02 -11.09
N ALA A 190 6.12 -20.22 -11.11
CA ALA A 190 7.48 -20.42 -11.59
C ALA A 190 7.65 -20.03 -13.07
N LEU A 191 6.65 -20.31 -13.90
CA LEU A 191 6.64 -19.90 -15.31
C LEU A 191 6.52 -18.38 -15.47
N ALA A 192 5.59 -17.75 -14.74
CA ALA A 192 5.40 -16.30 -14.76
C ALA A 192 6.65 -15.55 -14.25
N VAL A 193 7.30 -16.09 -13.22
CA VAL A 193 8.55 -15.59 -12.68
C VAL A 193 9.70 -15.69 -13.68
N SER A 194 9.87 -16.83 -14.35
CA SER A 194 10.93 -17.02 -15.35
C SER A 194 10.80 -16.04 -16.53
N ALA A 195 9.57 -15.82 -16.98
CA ALA A 195 9.26 -14.82 -18.01
C ALA A 195 9.62 -13.39 -17.53
N ARG A 196 9.22 -13.02 -16.31
CA ARG A 196 9.57 -11.72 -15.71
C ARG A 196 11.06 -11.51 -15.57
N MET A 197 11.80 -12.49 -15.05
CA MET A 197 13.26 -12.41 -14.90
C MET A 197 13.97 -12.20 -16.24
N SER A 198 13.49 -12.85 -17.30
CA SER A 198 14.04 -12.69 -18.65
C SER A 198 13.80 -11.27 -19.20
N SER A 199 12.64 -10.68 -18.93
CA SER A 199 12.31 -9.31 -19.31
C SER A 199 13.09 -8.27 -18.52
N VAL A 200 13.22 -8.43 -17.19
CA VAL A 200 13.99 -7.53 -16.32
C VAL A 200 15.47 -7.57 -16.68
N HIS A 201 16.03 -8.76 -16.90
CA HIS A 201 17.42 -8.89 -17.31
C HIS A 201 17.72 -8.22 -18.67
N SER A 202 16.78 -8.33 -19.61
CA SER A 202 16.87 -7.62 -20.89
C SER A 202 16.79 -6.11 -20.73
N LEU A 203 16.04 -5.63 -19.73
CA LEU A 203 15.91 -4.21 -19.42
C LEU A 203 17.20 -3.65 -18.79
N GLU A 204 17.83 -4.35 -17.84
CA GLU A 204 19.10 -3.94 -17.24
C GLU A 204 20.20 -3.78 -18.30
N GLN A 205 20.35 -4.76 -19.20
CA GLN A 205 21.32 -4.67 -20.29
C GLN A 205 21.05 -3.49 -21.24
N VAL A 206 19.80 -3.04 -21.35
CA VAL A 206 19.40 -1.89 -22.17
C VAL A 206 19.63 -0.59 -21.41
N ILE A 207 19.37 -0.54 -20.10
CA ILE A 207 19.68 0.61 -19.23
C ILE A 207 21.20 0.86 -19.26
N ASP A 208 22.00 -0.19 -19.04
CA ASP A 208 23.48 -0.11 -19.10
C ASP A 208 23.98 0.38 -20.47
N LYS A 209 23.28 0.01 -21.56
CA LYS A 209 23.60 0.48 -22.93
C LYS A 209 23.10 1.89 -23.20
N CYS A 210 21.96 2.28 -22.63
CA CYS A 210 21.40 3.63 -22.77
C CYS A 210 22.24 4.65 -22.00
N ASP A 211 22.76 4.27 -20.83
CA ASP A 211 23.73 5.06 -20.06
C ASP A 211 25.07 5.19 -20.80
N ALA A 212 25.31 4.34 -21.82
CA ALA A 212 26.58 4.23 -22.55
C ALA A 212 26.57 4.71 -24.02
N ILE A 213 25.52 5.38 -24.56
CA ILE A 213 25.45 6.26 -25.79
C ILE A 213 24.21 5.98 -26.73
N ASP A 214 23.40 7.04 -26.97
CA ASP A 214 22.48 7.37 -28.11
C ASP A 214 21.17 6.54 -28.41
N PRO A 215 20.24 7.02 -29.27
CA PRO A 215 18.85 7.39 -29.01
C PRO A 215 17.84 6.26 -29.36
N ALA A 216 18.30 5.00 -29.39
CA ALA A 216 17.50 3.83 -29.76
C ALA A 216 16.73 3.22 -28.57
N GLY A 217 17.06 3.62 -27.34
CA GLY A 217 16.43 3.20 -26.09
C GLY A 217 14.88 3.27 -26.08
N PRO A 218 14.23 4.32 -26.63
CA PRO A 218 12.77 4.45 -26.59
C PRO A 218 12.01 3.37 -27.39
N LYS A 219 12.59 2.83 -28.47
CA LYS A 219 11.96 1.77 -29.27
C LYS A 219 11.99 0.42 -28.56
N ILE A 220 13.12 0.11 -27.92
CA ILE A 220 13.30 -1.15 -27.18
C ILE A 220 12.44 -1.14 -25.91
N LEU A 221 12.37 0.01 -25.22
CA LEU A 221 11.50 0.20 -24.06
C LEU A 221 10.02 -0.04 -24.38
N LYS A 222 9.54 0.45 -25.55
CA LYS A 222 8.16 0.18 -26.03
C LYS A 222 7.88 -1.29 -26.31
N THR A 223 8.83 -2.04 -26.86
CA THR A 223 8.68 -3.48 -27.11
C THR A 223 8.65 -4.28 -25.80
N LEU A 224 9.49 -3.92 -24.83
CA LEU A 224 9.53 -4.54 -23.49
C LEU A 224 8.27 -4.24 -22.67
N ILE A 225 7.77 -3.01 -22.71
CA ILE A 225 6.47 -2.64 -22.12
C ILE A 225 5.35 -3.49 -22.71
N GLY A 226 5.36 -3.74 -24.03
CA GLY A 226 4.40 -4.65 -24.68
C GLY A 226 4.49 -6.11 -24.21
N GLN A 227 5.69 -6.59 -23.85
CA GLN A 227 5.89 -7.94 -23.32
C GLN A 227 5.49 -8.06 -21.83
N LEU A 228 5.72 -7.01 -21.03
CA LEU A 228 5.33 -6.94 -19.62
C LEU A 228 3.80 -6.84 -19.47
N ILE A 229 3.14 -5.99 -20.25
CA ILE A 229 1.66 -5.85 -20.26
C ILE A 229 0.97 -7.16 -20.67
N GLY A 230 1.59 -7.96 -21.55
CA GLY A 230 1.06 -9.27 -21.95
C GLY A 230 1.09 -10.34 -20.85
N LEU A 231 1.81 -10.11 -19.75
CA LEU A 231 2.03 -11.07 -18.66
C LEU A 231 1.36 -10.66 -17.32
N GLU A 232 0.73 -9.48 -17.25
CA GLU A 232 0.12 -8.90 -16.03
C GLU A 232 -1.16 -9.60 -15.52
N ALA A 233 -1.49 -10.81 -15.99
CA ALA A 233 -2.62 -11.56 -15.44
C ALA A 233 -2.35 -12.17 -14.05
N THR A 234 -1.10 -12.20 -13.55
CA THR A 234 -0.80 -12.75 -12.21
C THR A 234 0.48 -12.17 -11.61
N ALA A 235 0.35 -11.14 -10.75
CA ALA A 235 1.26 -10.89 -9.63
C ALA A 235 0.72 -9.76 -8.74
N LYS A 236 0.30 -10.12 -7.53
CA LYS A 236 0.20 -9.19 -6.39
C LYS A 236 1.61 -8.67 -6.06
N ASP A 237 1.67 -7.46 -5.51
CA ASP A 237 2.83 -6.86 -4.83
C ASP A 237 3.77 -5.94 -5.66
N ALA A 238 3.18 -5.01 -6.41
CA ALA A 238 3.86 -3.76 -6.77
C ALA A 238 3.31 -2.60 -5.90
N LEU A 239 3.76 -2.53 -4.64
CA LEU A 239 3.61 -1.36 -3.76
C LEU A 239 4.99 -0.74 -3.47
N ASP A 240 4.96 0.58 -3.32
CA ASP A 240 6.03 1.54 -2.98
C ASP A 240 7.37 0.94 -2.45
N PRO A 241 8.54 1.29 -3.02
CA PRO A 241 9.85 0.92 -2.48
C PRO A 241 10.06 1.28 -1.00
N GLY A 242 9.30 2.25 -0.45
CA GLY A 242 9.31 2.61 0.97
C GLY A 242 8.46 1.71 1.89
N LEU A 243 7.74 0.73 1.33
CA LEU A 243 6.90 -0.24 2.05
C LEU A 243 7.45 -1.67 1.94
N GLN A 244 8.77 -1.81 1.74
CA GLN A 244 9.41 -3.11 1.59
C GLN A 244 9.25 -3.97 2.85
N VAL A 245 8.35 -4.97 2.71
CA VAL A 245 8.22 -6.22 3.46
C VAL A 245 7.70 -6.07 4.91
N TYR A 246 6.41 -5.77 5.04
CA TYR A 246 5.62 -6.07 6.24
C TYR A 246 4.71 -7.25 5.91
N GLY A 247 5.20 -8.47 6.09
CA GLY A 247 4.47 -9.70 5.75
C GLY A 247 4.63 -10.77 6.82
N GLY A 248 3.52 -11.35 7.26
CA GLY A 248 3.48 -12.45 8.22
C GLY A 248 2.39 -12.30 9.28
N VAL A 249 1.84 -13.42 9.75
CA VAL A 249 0.75 -13.45 10.75
C VAL A 249 1.16 -12.71 12.03
N LEU A 250 2.38 -12.99 12.52
CA LEU A 250 2.93 -12.35 13.71
C LEU A 250 3.14 -10.83 13.56
N SER A 251 3.59 -10.39 12.38
CA SER A 251 3.74 -8.96 12.09
C SER A 251 2.38 -8.26 12.10
N SER A 252 1.36 -8.87 11.49
CA SER A 252 0.01 -8.32 11.46
C SER A 252 -0.61 -8.19 12.85
N GLU A 253 -0.41 -9.18 13.72
CA GLU A 253 -0.86 -9.12 15.12
C GLU A 253 -0.17 -7.99 15.89
N LEU A 254 1.14 -7.83 15.72
CA LEU A 254 1.90 -6.74 16.36
C LEU A 254 1.53 -5.36 15.81
N VAL A 255 1.24 -5.25 14.51
CA VAL A 255 0.73 -4.02 13.91
C VAL A 255 -0.63 -3.67 14.48
N HIS A 256 -1.54 -4.65 14.60
CA HIS A 256 -2.85 -4.43 15.20
C HIS A 256 -2.75 -3.98 16.65
N SER A 257 -2.01 -4.72 17.48
CA SER A 257 -1.81 -4.38 18.90
C SER A 257 -1.07 -3.04 19.07
N GLY A 258 -0.07 -2.78 18.24
CA GLY A 258 0.68 -1.52 18.25
C GLY A 258 -0.18 -0.32 17.84
N GLY A 259 -1.10 -0.52 16.89
CA GLY A 259 -2.09 0.48 16.50
C GLY A 259 -3.02 0.87 17.65
N GLU A 260 -3.51 -0.11 18.42
CA GLU A 260 -4.35 0.16 19.60
C GLU A 260 -3.58 0.91 20.70
N ILE A 261 -2.32 0.55 20.95
CA ILE A 261 -1.45 1.28 21.88
C ILE A 261 -1.20 2.72 21.39
N PHE A 262 -0.92 2.90 20.11
CA PHE A 262 -0.66 4.21 19.52
C PHE A 262 -1.87 5.14 19.67
N LYS A 263 -3.09 4.64 19.44
CA LYS A 263 -4.34 5.39 19.67
C LYS A 263 -4.53 5.81 21.13
N GLY A 264 -4.03 5.00 22.07
CA GLY A 264 -4.08 5.29 23.51
C GLY A 264 -3.00 6.25 24.03
N LEU A 265 -2.05 6.67 23.18
CA LEU A 265 -0.98 7.58 23.62
C LEU A 265 -1.55 8.97 23.97
N PRO A 266 -1.16 9.54 25.12
CA PRO A 266 -1.63 10.86 25.51
C PRO A 266 -1.11 11.90 24.51
N LEU A 267 -2.02 12.51 23.77
CA LEU A 267 -1.70 13.69 22.98
C LEU A 267 -1.26 14.79 23.94
N LYS A 268 -0.02 15.27 23.79
CA LYS A 268 0.39 16.52 24.42
C LYS A 268 -0.51 17.59 23.81
N LYS A 269 -1.51 18.06 24.56
CA LYS A 269 -2.26 19.26 24.18
C LYS A 269 -1.20 20.33 23.95
N TYR A 270 -1.06 20.81 22.73
CA TYR A 270 -0.32 22.04 22.48
C TYR A 270 -0.98 23.08 23.38
N SER A 271 -0.25 23.54 24.39
CA SER A 271 -0.69 24.68 25.17
C SER A 271 -0.69 25.86 24.22
N ASP A 272 -1.88 26.34 23.87
CA ASP A 272 -2.08 27.59 23.15
C ASP A 272 -1.20 28.68 23.80
N ARG A 273 -0.08 28.98 23.15
CA ARG A 273 0.47 30.32 23.22
C ARG A 273 -0.14 31.05 22.04
N ASP A 274 -1.08 31.92 22.41
CA ASP A 274 -1.60 33.05 21.63
C ASP A 274 -2.64 32.74 20.55
N ALA A 275 -3.86 32.35 20.98
CA ALA A 275 -5.07 32.63 20.22
C ALA A 275 -6.24 32.93 21.18
N ASN A 276 -6.30 34.19 21.61
CA ASN A 276 -7.45 34.75 22.31
C ASN A 276 -8.65 34.82 21.34
N SER A 277 -9.59 33.88 21.43
CA SER A 277 -10.96 34.10 20.96
C SER A 277 -11.93 33.15 21.66
N ASN A 278 -12.78 33.74 22.51
CA ASN A 278 -13.98 33.14 23.08
C ASN A 278 -14.83 32.46 22.00
N ASN A 279 -15.20 31.19 22.20
CA ASN A 279 -16.61 30.80 22.23
C ASN A 279 -16.82 29.37 22.72
N ASN A 280 -17.76 29.23 23.66
CA ASN A 280 -18.20 28.00 24.27
C ASN A 280 -19.08 27.16 23.33
N ASN A 281 -18.69 25.91 23.06
CA ASN A 281 -19.54 24.70 22.93
C ASN A 281 -18.81 23.61 22.12
N SER A 282 -18.25 22.58 22.77
CA SER A 282 -17.77 21.40 22.02
C SER A 282 -17.49 20.16 22.90
N ASP A 283 -18.51 19.56 23.50
CA ASP A 283 -18.40 18.20 24.07
C ASP A 283 -18.96 17.10 23.15
N ASN A 284 -19.48 17.44 21.95
CA ASN A 284 -20.02 16.47 20.99
C ASN A 284 -19.16 16.22 19.73
N ASN A 285 -17.98 16.83 19.62
CA ASN A 285 -17.19 16.81 18.36
C ASN A 285 -15.99 15.84 18.34
N ALA A 286 -15.62 15.23 19.47
CA ALA A 286 -14.40 14.40 19.54
C ALA A 286 -14.57 13.02 18.88
N MET A 287 -15.79 12.47 18.83
CA MET A 287 -16.07 11.17 18.21
C MET A 287 -16.22 11.26 16.69
N ALA A 288 -16.72 12.39 16.17
CA ALA A 288 -16.95 12.60 14.74
C ALA A 288 -15.65 12.86 13.94
N ALA A 289 -14.64 13.47 14.57
CA ALA A 289 -13.35 13.74 13.94
C ALA A 289 -12.52 12.46 13.67
N ALA A 290 -12.63 11.44 14.52
CA ALA A 290 -11.91 10.18 14.36
C ALA A 290 -12.40 9.33 13.17
N VAL A 291 -13.64 9.53 12.72
CA VAL A 291 -14.22 8.83 11.55
C VAL A 291 -13.82 9.50 10.24
N ALA A 292 -13.61 10.82 10.23
CA ALA A 292 -13.22 11.60 9.05
C ALA A 292 -11.82 11.25 8.53
N ASP A 293 -10.85 11.04 9.43
CA ASP A 293 -9.43 10.95 9.06
C ASP A 293 -9.02 9.63 8.39
N ASN A 294 -9.82 8.57 8.56
CA ASN A 294 -9.58 7.24 7.98
C ASN A 294 -10.36 6.95 6.68
N TYR A 295 -11.19 7.89 6.20
CA TYR A 295 -12.00 7.69 5.00
C TYR A 295 -11.16 7.58 3.70
N TYR A 296 -10.03 8.28 3.65
CA TYR A 296 -9.22 8.43 2.43
C TYR A 296 -7.86 7.73 2.48
N ALA A 297 -7.59 6.93 3.52
CA ALA A 297 -6.33 6.23 3.71
C ALA A 297 -6.09 5.05 2.73
N GLY A 298 -7.11 4.67 1.95
CA GLY A 298 -7.00 3.77 0.81
C GLY A 298 -7.56 4.48 -0.42
N ASN A 299 -6.84 4.42 -1.55
CA ASN A 299 -7.16 5.08 -2.82
C ASN A 299 -8.68 5.27 -3.04
N SER A 300 -9.10 6.52 -3.32
CA SER A 300 -10.33 6.93 -4.04
C SER A 300 -11.62 7.33 -3.31
N GLY A 301 -11.60 7.64 -2.01
CA GLY A 301 -12.71 8.42 -1.42
C GLY A 301 -14.09 7.77 -1.47
N GLY A 302 -14.12 6.44 -1.36
CA GLY A 302 -15.32 5.61 -1.42
C GLY A 302 -15.78 5.36 -2.85
N CYS A 303 -15.97 4.10 -3.25
CA CYS A 303 -16.54 3.77 -4.56
C CYS A 303 -17.65 2.72 -4.46
N PHE A 304 -18.48 2.68 -5.50
CA PHE A 304 -19.64 1.83 -5.67
C PHE A 304 -19.38 0.76 -6.74
N SER A 305 -20.01 -0.41 -6.60
CA SER A 305 -20.20 -1.32 -7.72
C SER A 305 -21.13 -0.72 -8.78
N GLY A 306 -20.92 -1.09 -10.04
CA GLY A 306 -21.84 -0.74 -11.14
C GLY A 306 -23.22 -1.37 -11.00
N GLU A 307 -23.33 -2.43 -10.20
CA GLU A 307 -24.58 -3.16 -9.92
C GLU A 307 -25.42 -2.52 -8.80
N CYS A 308 -24.87 -1.52 -8.10
CA CYS A 308 -25.62 -0.78 -7.09
C CYS A 308 -26.87 -0.15 -7.71
N VAL A 309 -27.99 -0.20 -6.99
CA VAL A 309 -29.25 0.38 -7.45
C VAL A 309 -29.50 1.73 -6.78
N VAL A 310 -29.80 2.75 -7.57
CA VAL A 310 -30.15 4.10 -7.13
C VAL A 310 -31.53 4.49 -7.62
N GLN A 311 -32.17 5.43 -6.92
CA GLN A 311 -33.46 5.98 -7.31
C GLN A 311 -33.28 7.20 -8.22
N CYS A 312 -33.86 7.15 -9.41
CA CYS A 312 -33.79 8.21 -10.41
C CYS A 312 -35.19 8.76 -10.72
N LYS A 313 -35.31 10.09 -10.84
CA LYS A 313 -36.52 10.79 -11.23
C LYS A 313 -36.71 10.73 -12.76
N GLU A 314 -37.88 10.29 -13.21
CA GLU A 314 -38.32 10.32 -14.61
C GLU A 314 -39.20 11.57 -14.90
N GLN A 315 -39.56 11.77 -16.18
CA GLN A 315 -40.23 12.98 -16.69
C GLN A 315 -41.58 13.30 -16.03
N ASP A 316 -42.26 12.32 -15.44
CA ASP A 316 -43.60 12.46 -14.82
C ASP A 316 -43.56 12.50 -13.28
N GLU A 317 -42.45 12.94 -12.67
CA GLU A 317 -42.22 12.86 -11.19
C GLU A 317 -42.20 11.42 -10.63
N MET A 318 -42.30 10.41 -11.50
CA MET A 318 -42.15 9.01 -11.12
C MET A 318 -40.69 8.70 -10.77
N VAL A 319 -40.49 7.91 -9.72
CA VAL A 319 -39.16 7.47 -9.26
C VAL A 319 -38.97 6.02 -9.66
N ARG A 320 -37.87 5.72 -10.33
CA ARG A 320 -37.53 4.37 -10.79
C ARG A 320 -36.15 3.94 -10.32
N GLU A 321 -36.01 2.66 -10.03
CA GLU A 321 -34.72 2.01 -9.79
C GLU A 321 -33.88 2.02 -11.08
N LYS A 322 -32.62 2.45 -10.96
CA LYS A 322 -31.63 2.45 -12.03
C LYS A 322 -30.31 1.88 -11.50
N GLN A 323 -29.67 1.02 -12.28
CA GLN A 323 -28.33 0.55 -11.93
C GLN A 323 -27.31 1.69 -12.11
N LEU A 324 -26.33 1.77 -11.20
CA LEU A 324 -25.36 2.85 -11.17
C LEU A 324 -24.55 2.95 -12.47
N SER A 325 -24.19 1.80 -13.06
CA SER A 325 -23.51 1.72 -14.37
C SER A 325 -24.34 2.27 -15.54
N GLN A 326 -25.67 2.38 -15.38
CA GLN A 326 -26.60 2.92 -16.38
C GLN A 326 -26.89 4.41 -16.17
N VAL A 327 -26.44 4.99 -15.06
CA VAL A 327 -26.58 6.43 -14.79
C VAL A 327 -25.80 7.23 -15.83
N ARG A 328 -26.39 8.33 -16.28
CA ARG A 328 -25.83 9.27 -17.26
C ARG A 328 -25.94 10.69 -16.72
N SER A 329 -25.11 11.58 -17.25
CA SER A 329 -25.23 13.01 -16.95
C SER A 329 -26.63 13.52 -17.32
N GLY A 330 -27.18 14.38 -16.46
CA GLY A 330 -28.55 14.89 -16.55
C GLY A 330 -29.60 14.03 -15.83
N ASP A 331 -29.32 12.77 -15.48
CA ASP A 331 -30.19 11.99 -14.61
C ASP A 331 -30.34 12.69 -13.25
N CYS A 332 -31.53 12.67 -12.67
CA CYS A 332 -31.79 13.27 -11.36
C CYS A 332 -31.89 12.16 -10.31
N LEU A 333 -30.84 11.94 -9.54
CA LEU A 333 -30.81 10.90 -8.50
C LEU A 333 -31.35 11.42 -7.18
N GLN A 334 -31.98 10.53 -6.42
CA GLN A 334 -32.48 10.85 -5.09
C GLN A 334 -31.32 11.00 -4.12
N VAL A 335 -31.36 12.07 -3.33
CA VAL A 335 -30.27 12.50 -2.45
C VAL A 335 -30.82 12.98 -1.13
N VAL A 336 -29.99 12.96 -0.10
CA VAL A 336 -30.29 13.54 1.21
C VAL A 336 -29.35 14.71 1.47
N ASP A 337 -29.90 15.85 1.90
CA ASP A 337 -29.08 17.00 2.29
C ASP A 337 -28.48 16.83 3.70
N ALA A 338 -27.64 17.78 4.11
CA ALA A 338 -27.03 17.77 5.45
C ALA A 338 -28.05 17.83 6.59
N ALA A 339 -29.22 18.42 6.38
CA ALA A 339 -30.30 18.52 7.34
C ALA A 339 -31.20 17.27 7.37
N GLY A 340 -30.99 16.30 6.47
CA GLY A 340 -31.78 15.08 6.39
C GLY A 340 -32.99 15.17 5.44
N HIS A 341 -33.13 16.26 4.67
CA HIS A 341 -34.21 16.38 3.69
C HIS A 341 -33.90 15.58 2.44
N VAL A 342 -34.89 14.79 2.02
CA VAL A 342 -34.83 14.01 0.78
C VAL A 342 -35.21 14.91 -0.40
N GLY A 343 -34.40 14.89 -1.44
CA GLY A 343 -34.63 15.61 -2.69
C GLY A 343 -34.02 14.88 -3.88
N PHE A 344 -33.84 15.59 -4.99
CA PHE A 344 -33.17 15.09 -6.19
C PHE A 344 -32.03 16.02 -6.59
N SER A 345 -30.89 15.46 -6.98
CA SER A 345 -29.79 16.21 -7.58
C SER A 345 -29.50 15.69 -8.99
N PRO A 346 -29.33 16.57 -9.97
CA PRO A 346 -28.77 16.21 -11.27
C PRO A 346 -27.38 15.60 -11.11
N VAL A 347 -27.10 14.57 -11.90
CA VAL A 347 -25.79 13.97 -12.08
C VAL A 347 -25.03 14.80 -13.09
N LEU A 348 -23.88 15.33 -12.69
CA LEU A 348 -22.97 16.04 -13.58
C LEU A 348 -22.15 15.05 -14.39
N CYS A 349 -21.60 14.03 -13.73
CA CYS A 349 -20.72 13.05 -14.34
C CYS A 349 -20.68 11.75 -13.52
N LEU A 350 -20.52 10.63 -14.20
CA LEU A 350 -20.14 9.35 -13.58
C LEU A 350 -18.62 9.15 -13.73
N ALA A 351 -17.92 8.92 -12.63
CA ALA A 351 -16.49 8.61 -12.63
C ALA A 351 -16.28 7.10 -12.48
N GLU A 352 -15.86 6.42 -13.55
CA GLU A 352 -15.47 5.02 -13.57
C GLU A 352 -13.97 4.88 -13.28
N PHE A 353 -13.62 4.11 -12.27
CA PHE A 353 -12.25 3.77 -11.91
C PHE A 353 -11.97 2.34 -12.33
N GLN A 354 -10.97 2.16 -13.17
CA GLN A 354 -10.56 0.83 -13.64
C GLN A 354 -9.44 0.29 -12.76
N GLY A 355 -9.48 -1.01 -12.48
CA GLY A 355 -8.54 -1.67 -11.58
C GLY A 355 -9.24 -2.76 -10.78
N ARG A 356 -8.47 -3.56 -10.04
CA ARG A 356 -9.03 -4.60 -9.19
C ARG A 356 -9.40 -4.01 -7.83
N PHE A 357 -10.67 -4.12 -7.44
CA PHE A 357 -11.19 -3.60 -6.18
C PHE A 357 -11.91 -4.69 -5.39
N ASP A 358 -11.67 -4.71 -4.08
CA ASP A 358 -12.40 -5.52 -3.13
C ASP A 358 -13.55 -4.68 -2.55
N LEU A 359 -14.79 -5.14 -2.73
CA LEU A 359 -16.00 -4.52 -2.23
C LEU A 359 -16.65 -5.39 -1.15
N LEU A 360 -17.32 -4.75 -0.20
CA LEU A 360 -18.26 -5.38 0.72
C LEU A 360 -19.68 -5.24 0.18
N VAL A 361 -20.33 -6.37 -0.08
CA VAL A 361 -21.74 -6.45 -0.38
C VAL A 361 -22.51 -6.39 0.92
N LEU A 362 -23.27 -5.33 1.10
CA LEU A 362 -24.07 -5.08 2.29
C LEU A 362 -25.40 -5.84 2.17
N PRO A 363 -25.73 -6.75 3.11
CA PRO A 363 -26.97 -7.52 3.06
C PRO A 363 -28.21 -6.63 2.93
N PHE A 364 -29.21 -7.07 2.16
CA PHE A 364 -30.51 -6.41 1.94
C PHE A 364 -30.48 -5.00 1.32
N SER A 365 -29.31 -4.43 1.09
CA SER A 365 -29.16 -3.05 0.63
C SER A 365 -29.03 -2.87 -0.87
N ARG A 366 -28.73 -3.96 -1.59
CA ARG A 366 -28.26 -3.92 -2.97
C ARG A 366 -27.08 -2.96 -3.19
N LEU A 367 -26.31 -2.69 -2.13
CA LEU A 367 -25.08 -1.92 -2.17
C LEU A 367 -23.88 -2.86 -2.08
N ALA A 368 -22.96 -2.67 -3.01
CA ALA A 368 -21.61 -3.20 -2.93
C ALA A 368 -20.65 -2.01 -2.99
N LEU A 369 -19.94 -1.77 -1.88
CA LEU A 369 -19.14 -0.58 -1.67
C LEU A 369 -17.73 -0.96 -1.25
N THR A 370 -16.76 -0.07 -1.50
CA THR A 370 -15.42 -0.25 -0.93
C THR A 370 -15.51 -0.31 0.61
N PRO A 371 -14.71 -1.13 1.30
CA PRO A 371 -14.78 -1.29 2.75
C PRO A 371 -14.74 0.02 3.55
N THR A 372 -14.06 1.03 3.01
CA THR A 372 -13.89 2.36 3.61
C THR A 372 -14.91 3.40 3.16
N HIS A 373 -15.89 3.06 2.30
CA HIS A 373 -16.92 4.00 1.82
C HIS A 373 -17.68 4.63 3.01
N LEU A 374 -17.97 5.93 3.02
CA LEU A 374 -18.75 6.50 4.13
C LEU A 374 -20.24 6.39 3.88
N LEU A 375 -20.92 5.77 4.83
CA LEU A 375 -22.37 5.78 4.96
C LEU A 375 -22.77 6.72 6.09
N ARG A 376 -23.84 7.48 5.91
CA ARG A 376 -24.50 8.21 7.00
C ARG A 376 -25.73 7.42 7.42
N ILE A 377 -25.74 6.97 8.67
CA ILE A 377 -26.84 6.20 9.28
C ILE A 377 -27.24 6.96 10.54
N GLN A 378 -28.50 7.39 10.62
CA GLN A 378 -29.04 8.16 11.75
C GLN A 378 -28.17 9.38 12.13
N GLY A 379 -27.64 10.07 11.12
CA GLY A 379 -26.77 11.25 11.31
C GLY A 379 -25.31 10.94 11.70
N SER A 380 -24.96 9.67 11.95
CA SER A 380 -23.60 9.24 12.23
C SER A 380 -22.94 8.65 10.98
N PHE A 381 -21.66 8.97 10.76
CA PHE A 381 -20.89 8.40 9.66
C PHE A 381 -20.26 7.08 10.08
N VAL A 382 -20.37 6.06 9.23
CA VAL A 382 -19.81 4.71 9.47
C VAL A 382 -19.26 4.13 8.18
N ARG A 383 -18.22 3.31 8.29
CA ARG A 383 -17.63 2.56 7.17
C ARG A 383 -18.21 1.14 7.11
N PRO A 384 -18.46 0.56 5.92
CA PRO A 384 -18.87 -0.83 5.77
C PRO A 384 -18.05 -1.83 6.58
N CYS A 385 -16.73 -1.67 6.67
CA CYS A 385 -15.86 -2.55 7.46
C CYS A 385 -16.01 -2.43 8.98
N ASP A 386 -16.52 -1.30 9.46
CA ASP A 386 -16.69 -1.03 10.90
C ASP A 386 -18.12 -1.25 11.37
N MET A 387 -19.05 -1.54 10.45
CA MET A 387 -20.44 -1.72 10.82
C MET A 387 -20.60 -2.95 11.72
N PRO A 388 -21.30 -2.82 12.87
CA PRO A 388 -21.60 -3.95 13.72
C PRO A 388 -22.62 -4.85 13.00
N PHE A 389 -22.20 -6.03 12.56
CA PHE A 389 -23.08 -7.06 11.99
C PHE A 389 -23.32 -8.19 13.00
N PRO A 390 -24.56 -8.71 13.13
CA PRO A 390 -25.80 -8.16 12.56
C PRO A 390 -26.16 -6.81 13.22
N MET A 391 -26.77 -5.90 12.48
CA MET A 391 -27.14 -4.58 13.02
C MET A 391 -28.12 -4.76 14.19
N ASN A 392 -27.77 -4.31 15.39
CA ASN A 392 -28.69 -4.29 16.52
C ASN A 392 -29.57 -3.04 16.42
N ASP A 393 -30.83 -3.22 16.02
CA ASP A 393 -32.04 -2.55 16.53
C ASP A 393 -33.17 -2.64 15.51
N ASP A 394 -34.31 -3.21 15.95
CA ASP A 394 -35.69 -3.27 15.40
C ASP A 394 -35.96 -3.61 13.92
N LEU A 395 -35.03 -3.40 12.98
CA LEU A 395 -35.08 -3.93 11.60
C LEU A 395 -34.50 -5.35 11.50
N ALA A 396 -33.80 -5.80 12.54
CA ALA A 396 -33.00 -7.03 12.57
C ALA A 396 -33.74 -8.29 13.04
N ALA A 397 -35.03 -8.20 13.36
CA ALA A 397 -35.78 -9.31 13.95
C ALA A 397 -35.85 -10.57 13.06
N HIS A 398 -35.42 -10.51 11.80
CA HIS A 398 -35.51 -11.63 10.85
C HIS A 398 -34.23 -11.99 10.07
N HIS A 399 -33.08 -11.35 10.28
CA HIS A 399 -31.96 -11.50 9.34
C HIS A 399 -30.57 -11.64 9.99
N THR A 400 -29.97 -12.82 9.79
CA THR A 400 -28.66 -13.27 10.33
C THR A 400 -27.53 -13.21 9.30
N GLU A 401 -27.73 -12.54 8.16
CA GLU A 401 -26.77 -12.56 7.04
C GLU A 401 -25.60 -11.59 7.25
N MET A 402 -24.38 -12.09 7.04
CA MET A 402 -23.13 -11.32 7.11
C MET A 402 -22.78 -10.71 5.75
N PRO A 403 -22.05 -9.58 5.69
CA PRO A 403 -21.56 -9.03 4.43
C PRO A 403 -20.63 -10.01 3.72
N SER A 404 -20.71 -10.05 2.39
CA SER A 404 -19.85 -10.88 1.54
C SER A 404 -18.86 -10.03 0.74
N SER A 405 -17.71 -10.61 0.40
CA SER A 405 -16.69 -9.94 -0.40
C SER A 405 -17.00 -10.11 -1.89
N LEU A 406 -16.88 -9.03 -2.66
CA LEU A 406 -17.04 -9.02 -4.12
C LEU A 406 -15.81 -8.36 -4.76
N ILE A 407 -15.14 -9.08 -5.65
CA ILE A 407 -14.02 -8.54 -6.42
C ILE A 407 -14.55 -8.03 -7.76
N VAL A 408 -14.22 -6.81 -8.12
CA VAL A 408 -14.61 -6.20 -9.41
C VAL A 408 -13.40 -5.53 -10.09
N ASP A 409 -13.45 -5.45 -11.42
CA ASP A 409 -12.39 -4.82 -12.23
C ASP A 409 -12.64 -3.33 -12.51
N ARG A 410 -13.74 -2.81 -11.99
CA ARG A 410 -14.11 -1.39 -12.05
C ARG A 410 -15.08 -1.01 -10.95
N VAL A 411 -14.96 0.22 -10.49
CA VAL A 411 -15.86 0.84 -9.51
C VAL A 411 -16.26 2.23 -9.98
N PHE A 412 -17.32 2.77 -9.41
CA PHE A 412 -17.89 4.04 -9.84
C PHE A 412 -17.97 5.01 -8.66
N ASN A 413 -17.92 6.30 -8.96
CA ASN A 413 -18.38 7.36 -8.05
C ASN A 413 -19.26 8.34 -8.84
N VAL A 414 -20.24 8.94 -8.18
CA VAL A 414 -21.22 9.82 -8.81
C VAL A 414 -20.92 11.27 -8.44
N VAL A 415 -20.74 12.11 -9.45
CA VAL A 415 -20.62 13.54 -9.26
C VAL A 415 -22.00 14.19 -9.38
N LEU A 416 -22.49 14.71 -8.26
CA LEU A 416 -23.78 15.37 -8.14
C LEU A 416 -23.63 16.89 -8.21
N GLN A 417 -24.66 17.60 -8.66
CA GLN A 417 -24.67 19.06 -8.70
C GLN A 417 -24.79 19.69 -7.30
N HIS A 418 -25.56 19.06 -6.40
CA HIS A 418 -25.69 19.44 -4.99
C HIS A 418 -26.09 18.22 -4.15
N SER A 419 -26.13 18.36 -2.82
CA SER A 419 -26.60 17.31 -1.90
C SER A 419 -25.92 15.96 -2.16
N HIS A 420 -24.60 15.93 -1.97
CA HIS A 420 -23.70 14.82 -2.33
C HIS A 420 -23.78 13.58 -1.41
N ALA A 421 -24.97 13.23 -0.94
CA ALA A 421 -25.25 11.96 -0.28
C ALA A 421 -26.40 11.29 -1.03
N LEU A 422 -26.11 10.18 -1.70
CA LEU A 422 -27.09 9.39 -2.42
C LEU A 422 -27.99 8.68 -1.41
N LEU A 423 -29.31 8.81 -1.60
CA LEU A 423 -30.26 7.99 -0.87
C LEU A 423 -30.33 6.62 -1.55
N CYS A 424 -29.76 5.62 -0.90
CA CYS A 424 -29.75 4.25 -1.33
C CYS A 424 -30.93 3.48 -0.72
N MET A 425 -31.11 2.23 -1.15
CA MET A 425 -32.19 1.39 -0.63
C MET A 425 -32.11 1.22 0.90
N ASN A 426 -33.28 1.02 1.51
CA ASN A 426 -33.49 0.87 2.95
C ASN A 426 -33.03 2.08 3.80
N GLY A 427 -32.99 3.27 3.22
CA GLY A 427 -32.68 4.51 3.94
C GLY A 427 -31.21 4.72 4.24
N MET A 428 -30.32 3.94 3.62
CA MET A 428 -28.87 4.17 3.75
C MET A 428 -28.43 5.33 2.87
N GLU A 429 -27.58 6.18 3.42
CA GLU A 429 -27.11 7.37 2.73
C GLU A 429 -25.63 7.22 2.40
N ALA A 430 -25.31 7.11 1.12
CA ALA A 430 -23.94 6.88 0.66
C ALA A 430 -23.29 8.18 0.16
N VAL A 431 -22.16 8.55 0.75
CA VAL A 431 -21.50 9.83 0.49
C VAL A 431 -20.74 9.79 -0.85
N THR A 432 -20.92 10.81 -1.68
CA THR A 432 -20.22 10.93 -2.97
C THR A 432 -19.08 11.97 -2.93
N LEU A 433 -18.36 12.14 -4.03
CA LEU A 433 -17.28 13.14 -4.12
C LEU A 433 -17.80 14.58 -3.98
N GLY A 434 -16.99 15.44 -3.36
CA GLY A 434 -17.28 16.87 -3.21
C GLY A 434 -18.32 17.17 -2.13
N HIS A 435 -18.53 16.26 -1.18
CA HIS A 435 -19.71 16.31 -0.32
C HIS A 435 -19.80 17.43 0.70
N GLY A 436 -18.70 18.09 1.03
CA GLY A 436 -18.70 19.26 1.91
C GLY A 436 -19.10 18.99 3.37
N PHE A 437 -19.29 17.73 3.77
CA PHE A 437 -19.55 17.37 5.17
C PHE A 437 -18.28 17.57 5.99
N MET A 438 -18.36 18.46 6.98
CA MET A 438 -17.24 18.73 7.89
C MET A 438 -16.90 17.51 8.77
N GLN A 439 -17.89 16.69 9.10
CA GLN A 439 -17.70 15.46 9.88
C GLN A 439 -17.01 14.33 9.10
N ALA A 440 -16.79 14.51 7.79
CA ALA A 440 -16.15 13.55 6.89
C ALA A 440 -15.15 14.26 5.96
N PHE A 441 -14.52 15.33 6.46
CA PHE A 441 -13.79 16.27 5.63
C PHE A 441 -12.47 15.70 5.10
N HIS A 442 -12.16 16.00 3.84
CA HIS A 442 -10.85 15.82 3.25
C HIS A 442 -10.50 16.96 2.29
N PRO A 443 -9.29 17.52 2.39
CA PRO A 443 -8.87 18.71 1.64
C PRO A 443 -9.19 18.65 0.14
N PHE A 444 -8.98 17.48 -0.48
CA PHE A 444 -9.26 17.23 -1.89
C PHE A 444 -10.66 16.63 -2.17
N TYR A 445 -10.91 15.39 -1.75
CA TYR A 445 -12.11 14.65 -2.13
C TYR A 445 -13.45 15.13 -1.54
N SER A 446 -13.45 15.87 -0.43
CA SER A 446 -14.69 16.42 0.13
C SER A 446 -14.97 17.85 -0.34
N THR A 447 -14.06 18.46 -1.11
CA THR A 447 -14.16 19.87 -1.54
C THR A 447 -14.46 19.97 -3.03
N LYS A 448 -14.67 21.20 -3.52
CA LYS A 448 -14.83 21.46 -4.96
C LYS A 448 -13.56 21.14 -5.77
N GLN A 449 -12.41 20.95 -5.13
CA GLN A 449 -11.15 20.67 -5.83
C GLN A 449 -11.23 19.38 -6.65
N VAL A 450 -11.76 18.29 -6.07
CA VAL A 450 -11.94 17.03 -6.82
C VAL A 450 -12.88 17.19 -8.01
N LEU A 451 -13.92 18.03 -7.86
CA LEU A 451 -14.88 18.33 -8.93
C LEU A 451 -14.20 19.09 -10.08
N THR A 452 -13.40 20.10 -9.75
CA THR A 452 -12.63 20.87 -10.74
C THR A 452 -11.58 20.00 -11.44
N THR A 453 -10.94 19.06 -10.72
CA THR A 453 -10.01 18.11 -11.34
C THR A 453 -10.71 17.14 -12.29
N LEU A 454 -11.91 16.68 -11.94
CA LEU A 454 -12.72 15.82 -12.81
C LEU A 454 -13.20 16.58 -14.06
N GLU A 455 -13.61 17.84 -13.91
CA GLU A 455 -14.05 18.69 -15.01
C GLU A 455 -13.02 18.87 -16.12
N GLN A 456 -11.73 18.83 -15.78
CA GLN A 456 -10.63 18.94 -16.73
C GLN A 456 -10.33 17.63 -17.50
N ARG A 457 -10.94 16.50 -17.12
CA ARG A 457 -10.64 15.21 -17.75
C ARG A 457 -11.45 14.97 -19.03
N PRO A 458 -10.88 14.23 -20.00
CA PRO A 458 -11.64 13.72 -21.14
C PRO A 458 -12.83 12.87 -20.66
N GLY A 459 -14.01 13.04 -21.28
CA GLY A 459 -15.24 12.35 -20.87
C GLY A 459 -16.18 13.17 -20.00
N TRP A 460 -15.74 14.31 -19.43
CA TRP A 460 -16.60 15.15 -18.60
C TRP A 460 -17.80 15.71 -19.38
N LYS A 461 -17.58 16.19 -20.61
CA LYS A 461 -18.65 16.75 -21.46
C LYS A 461 -19.66 15.67 -21.89
N GLU A 462 -19.19 14.44 -22.05
CA GLU A 462 -19.98 13.26 -22.36
C GLU A 462 -20.70 12.70 -21.12
N GLY A 463 -20.37 13.22 -19.93
CA GLY A 463 -21.00 12.82 -18.68
C GLY A 463 -20.44 11.54 -18.06
N HIS A 464 -19.34 11.01 -18.59
CA HIS A 464 -18.72 9.76 -18.13
C HIS A 464 -17.20 9.83 -18.27
N ILE A 465 -16.50 9.80 -17.14
CA ILE A 465 -15.03 9.83 -17.08
C ILE A 465 -14.51 8.44 -16.76
N ILE A 466 -13.49 8.01 -17.49
CA ILE A 466 -12.73 6.79 -17.19
C ILE A 466 -11.40 7.19 -16.55
N VAL A 467 -11.14 6.67 -15.36
CA VAL A 467 -9.94 6.87 -14.55
C VAL A 467 -9.13 5.59 -14.58
N ALA A 468 -8.07 5.58 -15.39
CA ALA A 468 -7.18 4.45 -15.50
C ALA A 468 -6.27 4.31 -14.25
N PRO A 469 -5.83 3.08 -13.90
CA PRO A 469 -5.00 2.83 -12.70
C PRO A 469 -3.73 3.69 -12.63
N HIS A 470 -3.13 3.98 -13.78
CA HIS A 470 -1.88 4.73 -13.92
C HIS A 470 -2.06 6.26 -13.90
N HIS A 471 -3.30 6.76 -13.76
CA HIS A 471 -3.59 8.20 -13.71
C HIS A 471 -4.60 8.52 -12.58
N PRO A 472 -4.22 8.29 -11.30
CA PRO A 472 -5.13 8.42 -10.17
C PRO A 472 -5.68 9.85 -10.03
N LEU A 473 -6.86 9.98 -9.41
CA LEU A 473 -7.39 11.28 -9.00
C LEU A 473 -6.60 11.77 -7.79
N ARG A 474 -5.61 12.63 -8.05
CA ARG A 474 -4.78 13.30 -7.04
C ARG A 474 -4.72 14.80 -7.34
N ASN A 475 -4.41 15.59 -6.32
CA ASN A 475 -4.35 17.04 -6.44
C ASN A 475 -3.13 17.43 -7.31
N GLN A 476 -3.32 18.25 -8.35
CA GLN A 476 -2.21 18.69 -9.22
C GLN A 476 -1.20 19.61 -8.50
N LEU A 477 -1.53 20.10 -7.30
CA LEU A 477 -0.60 20.83 -6.42
C LEU A 477 0.35 19.90 -5.63
N GLU A 478 0.28 18.58 -5.85
CA GLU A 478 1.20 17.56 -5.28
C GLU A 478 2.37 17.20 -6.23
N TYR A 479 2.71 18.08 -7.18
CA TYR A 479 3.88 17.96 -8.06
C TYR A 479 5.05 18.84 -7.62
#